data_AF-A0A428YL17-F1
#
_entry.id   AF-A0A428YL17-F1
#
_cell.length_a   1.000
_cell.length_b   1.000
_cell.length_c   1.000
_cell.angle_alpha   90.00
_cell.angle_beta   90.00
_cell.angle_gamma   90.00
#
_symmetry.space_group_name_H-M   'P 1'
#
loop_
_entity.id
_entity.type
_entity.pdbx_description
1 polymer ?
#
loop_
_entity_poly.entity_id
_entity_poly.type
_entity_poly.pdbx_seq_one_letter_code
_entity_poly.pdbx_strand_id
1 'polypeptide(L)' 'MSDALARLRRWEESGATWRVLVRTPESVEIALLTCDAGEEVDRLRSGDRAVLDHVAAREDAWERDA' A
#
# COMPACT_ATOMS: atom_id res chain seq x y z
N MET A 1 1.98 15.15 -5.07
CA MET A 1 1.62 13.72 -5.03
C MET A 1 2.73 12.97 -5.72
N SER A 2 3.40 12.05 -5.04
CA SER A 2 4.50 11.30 -5.64
C SER A 2 4.01 10.22 -6.59
N ASP A 3 4.86 9.81 -7.53
CA ASP A 3 4.55 8.76 -8.51
C ASP A 3 4.17 7.44 -7.82
N ALA A 4 4.88 7.08 -6.76
CA ALA A 4 4.58 5.89 -5.95
C ALA A 4 3.19 5.96 -5.29
N LEU A 5 2.81 7.12 -4.73
CA LEU A 5 1.48 7.30 -4.15
C LEU A 5 0.38 7.29 -5.22
N ALA A 6 0.62 7.92 -6.36
CA ALA A 6 -0.31 7.93 -7.49
C ALA A 6 -0.56 6.50 -8.00
N ARG A 7 0.49 5.69 -8.07
CA ARG A 7 0.42 4.28 -8.45
C ARG A 7 -0.38 3.46 -7.44
N LEU A 8 -0.14 3.63 -6.14
CA LEU A 8 -0.87 2.91 -5.09
C LEU A 8 -2.36 3.27 -5.10
N ARG A 9 -2.70 4.56 -5.24
CA ARG A 9 -4.10 5.01 -5.35
C ARG A 9 -4.80 4.44 -6.58
N ARG A 10 -4.15 4.46 -7.74
CA ARG A 10 -4.70 3.86 -8.96
C ARG A 10 -4.97 2.36 -8.77
N TRP A 11 -4.13 1.67 -8.02
CA TRP A 11 -4.32 0.26 -7.68
C TRP A 11 -5.61 0.05 -6.87
N GLU A 12 -5.81 0.86 -5.82
CA GLU A 12 -7.03 0.85 -5.00
C GLU A 12 -8.27 1.21 -5.81
N GLU A 13 -8.19 2.23 -6.68
CA GLU A 13 -9.27 2.66 -7.58
C GLU A 13 -9.66 1.56 -8.58
N SER A 14 -8.72 0.70 -8.96
CA SER A 14 -8.98 -0.47 -9.81
C SER A 14 -9.68 -1.60 -9.04
N GLY A 15 -9.93 -1.44 -7.74
CA GLY A 15 -10.51 -2.46 -6.87
C GLY A 15 -9.51 -3.52 -6.42
N ALA A 16 -8.22 -3.36 -6.75
CA ALA A 16 -7.20 -4.32 -6.40
C ALA A 16 -6.65 -4.05 -4.99
N THR A 17 -6.42 -5.14 -4.24
CA THR A 17 -5.89 -5.08 -2.88
C THR A 17 -4.37 -5.02 -2.86
N TRP A 18 -3.83 -4.57 -1.73
CA TRP A 18 -2.41 -4.56 -1.46
C TRP A 18 -2.16 -4.88 0.02
N ARG A 19 -0.95 -5.35 0.32
CA ARG A 19 -0.54 -5.71 1.68
C ARG A 19 0.86 -5.19 1.97
N VAL A 20 1.06 -4.63 3.16
CA VAL A 20 2.39 -4.25 3.64
C VAL A 20 3.20 -5.52 3.93
N LEU A 21 4.37 -5.64 3.31
CA LEU A 21 5.32 -6.72 3.58
C LEU A 21 6.34 -6.32 4.63
N VAL A 22 6.91 -5.11 4.47
CA VAL A 22 7.94 -4.56 5.36
C VAL A 22 7.65 -3.09 5.57
N ARG A 23 7.73 -2.64 6.81
CA ARG A 23 7.66 -1.23 7.17
C ARG A 23 8.85 -0.87 8.05
N THR A 24 9.48 0.23 7.70
CA THR A 24 10.56 0.87 8.46
C THR A 24 10.21 2.34 8.65
N PRO A 25 10.89 3.08 9.54
CA PRO A 25 10.66 4.52 9.71
C PRO A 25 10.91 5.33 8.43
N GLU A 26 11.73 4.82 7.51
CA GLU A 26 12.20 5.54 6.31
C GLU A 26 11.66 4.96 5.01
N SER A 27 11.08 3.76 5.03
CA SER A 27 10.58 3.09 3.82
C SER A 27 9.55 2.01 4.10
N VAL A 28 8.73 1.74 3.08
CA VAL A 28 7.74 0.66 3.07
C VAL A 28 7.88 -0.16 1.80
N GLU A 29 7.65 -1.47 1.94
CA GLU A 29 7.49 -2.43 0.85
C GLU A 29 6.08 -3.00 0.90
N ILE A 30 5.38 -2.91 -0.23
CA ILE A 30 3.98 -3.26 -0.38
C ILE A 30 3.86 -4.28 -1.52
N ALA A 31 3.21 -5.41 -1.26
CA ALA A 31 2.76 -6.34 -2.29
C ALA A 31 1.46 -5.83 -2.91
N LEU A 32 1.47 -5.66 -4.23
CA LEU A 32 0.28 -5.39 -5.02
C LEU A 32 -0.33 -6.74 -5.43
N LEU A 33 -1.57 -6.98 -5.01
CA LEU A 33 -2.26 -8.25 -5.18
C LEU A 33 -3.30 -8.17 -6.29
N THR A 34 -3.54 -9.27 -7.00
CA THR A 34 -4.64 -9.35 -7.97
C THR A 34 -6.00 -9.17 -7.28
N CYS A 35 -6.98 -8.65 -8.02
CA CYS A 35 -8.36 -8.54 -7.56
C CYS A 35 -9.05 -9.90 -7.42
N ASP A 36 -8.66 -10.90 -8.22
CA ASP A 36 -9.38 -12.19 -8.30
C ASP A 36 -8.85 -13.29 -7.38
N ALA A 37 -7.55 -13.29 -7.05
CA ALA A 37 -6.92 -14.41 -6.34
C ALA A 37 -6.02 -14.00 -5.16
N GLY A 38 -5.78 -12.70 -4.96
CA GLY A 38 -4.85 -12.23 -3.93
C GLY A 38 -3.40 -12.64 -4.19
N GLU A 39 -3.06 -12.99 -5.43
CA GLU A 39 -1.69 -13.31 -5.83
C GLU A 39 -0.87 -12.03 -5.99
N GLU A 40 0.37 -12.05 -5.53
CA GLU A 40 1.29 -10.92 -5.71
C GLU A 40 1.66 -10.80 -7.19
N VAL A 41 1.28 -9.68 -7.80
CA VAL A 41 1.63 -9.35 -9.19
C VAL A 41 2.77 -8.37 -9.29
N ASP A 42 2.95 -7.53 -8.27
CA ASP A 42 4.07 -6.59 -8.23
C ASP A 42 4.40 -6.16 -6.81
N ARG A 43 5.55 -5.52 -6.64
CA ARG A 43 5.99 -4.91 -5.39
C ARG A 43 6.27 -3.44 -5.57
N LEU A 44 5.69 -2.64 -4.69
CA LEU A 44 5.96 -1.22 -4.57
C LEU A 44 6.85 -0.99 -3.35
N ARG A 45 8.09 -0.55 -3.57
CA ARG A 45 8.97 -0.06 -2.52
C ARG A 45 9.08 1.46 -2.61
N SER A 46 8.84 2.15 -1.50
CA SER A 46 8.95 3.61 -1.45
C SER A 46 9.45 4.10 -0.10
N GLY A 47 10.34 5.09 -0.12
CA GLY A 47 10.72 5.89 1.05
C GLY A 47 10.00 7.24 1.12
N ASP A 48 8.98 7.43 0.28
CA ASP A 48 8.24 8.68 0.23
C ASP A 48 7.32 8.81 1.44
N ARG A 49 7.42 9.94 2.14
CA ARG A 49 6.63 10.23 3.34
C ARG A 49 5.12 10.18 3.07
N ALA A 50 4.67 10.61 1.89
CA ALA A 50 3.26 10.56 1.54
C ALA A 50 2.72 9.12 1.39
N VAL A 51 3.57 8.16 0.99
CA VAL A 51 3.22 6.74 0.95
C VAL A 51 3.22 6.17 2.37
N LEU A 52 4.21 6.52 3.18
CA LEU A 52 4.29 6.09 4.59
C LEU A 52 3.06 6.55 5.39
N ASP A 53 2.64 7.81 5.22
CA ASP A 53 1.47 8.39 5.89
C ASP A 53 0.16 7.73 5.41
N HIS A 54 0.03 7.45 4.10
CA HIS A 54 -1.15 6.76 3.55
C HIS A 54 -1.29 5.33 4.08
N VAL A 55 -0.18 4.59 4.15
CA VAL A 55 -0.17 3.23 4.69
C VAL A 55 -0.51 3.23 6.17
N ALA A 56 0.08 4.14 6.96
CA ALA A 56 -0.21 4.26 8.39
C ALA A 56 -1.71 4.48 8.64
N ALA A 57 -2.31 5.45 7.95
CA ALA A 57 -3.72 5.80 8.13
C ALA A 57 -4.69 4.64 7.83
N ARG A 58 -4.31 3.71 6.94
CA ARG A 58 -5.12 2.52 6.62
C ARG A 58 -4.98 1.43 7.69
N GLU A 59 -3.78 1.19 8.20
CA GLU A 59 -3.56 0.22 9.29
C GLU A 59 -4.27 0.68 10.58
N ASP A 60 -4.21 1.99 10.88
CA ASP A 60 -4.94 2.60 12.00
C ASP A 60 -6.47 2.44 11.83
N ALA A 61 -6.97 2.46 10.59
CA ALA A 61 -8.39 2.22 10.32
C ALA A 61 -8.77 0.76 10.60
N TRP A 62 -7.94 -0.20 10.18
CA TRP A 62 -8.15 -1.62 10.47
C TRP A 62 -8.16 -1.92 11.98
N GLU A 63 -7.28 -1.29 12.76
CA GLU A 63 -7.24 -1.46 14.23
C GLU A 63 -8.48 -0.89 14.94
N ARG A 64 -9.18 0.08 14.35
CA ARG A 64 -10.39 0.66 14.94
C ARG A 64 -11.67 -0.12 14.62
N ASP A 65 -11.65 -0.95 13.58
CA ASP A 65 -12.77 -1.79 13.16
C ASP A 65 -12.68 -3.24 13.72
N ALA A 66 -11.61 -3.56 14.47
CA ALA A 66 -11.36 -4.86 15.12
C ALA A 66 -11.73 -4.87 16.62
#